data_AF-A0A2V8BZ86-F1
#
_entry.id   AF-A0A2V8BZ86-F1
#
_cell.length_a   1.000
_cell.length_b   1.000
_cell.length_c   1.000
_cell.angle_alpha   90.00
_cell.angle_beta   90.00
_cell.angle_gamma   90.00
#
_symmetry.space_group_name_H-M   'P 1'
#
loop_
_entity.id
_entity.type
_entity.pdbx_description
1 polymer ?
#
loop_
_entity_poly.entity_id
_entity_poly.type
_entity_poly.pdbx_seq_one_letter_code
_entity_poly.pdbx_strand_id
1 'polypeptide(L)'
;ATHLVGRLPLRTMVHAGHRVLEAIRRYASYPGPLVNVLICSMAVQGLRIVQAYYLGRGLGIDAALDTYAAFVPIILLVMLLPVTFNGIGTSQAAFVWFFARVGVPAASAFALSLLFVALGIVGNLPGAFLFVTGPGDGRGGRAASLTRH
;
A
#
# COMPACT_ATOMS: atom_id res chain seq x y z
N ALA A 1 -8.19 30.27 -39.53
CA ALA A 1 -8.45 29.20 -38.54
C ALA A 1 -7.13 28.81 -37.85
N THR A 2 -6.56 29.74 -37.05
CA THR A 2 -5.12 29.67 -36.72
C THR A 2 -4.75 30.32 -35.37
N HIS A 3 -5.65 30.31 -34.38
CA HIS A 3 -5.31 30.84 -33.05
C HIS A 3 -6.04 30.08 -31.94
N LEU A 4 -5.63 28.84 -31.62
CA LEU A 4 -6.17 28.10 -30.46
C LEU A 4 -5.23 26.98 -29.92
N VAL A 5 -3.90 27.16 -29.95
CA VAL A 5 -2.93 26.21 -29.35
C VAL A 5 -1.87 26.95 -28.51
N GLY A 6 -2.31 27.87 -27.66
CA GLY A 6 -1.43 28.87 -27.05
C GLY A 6 -1.29 28.91 -25.53
N ARG A 7 -1.93 28.03 -24.73
CA ARG A 7 -1.90 28.17 -23.25
C ARG A 7 -1.93 26.86 -22.45
N LEU A 8 -1.14 25.86 -22.84
CA LEU A 8 -0.81 24.76 -21.92
C LEU A 8 0.48 25.09 -21.14
N PRO A 9 0.49 24.96 -19.80
CA PRO A 9 1.60 25.35 -18.91
C PRO A 9 2.72 24.31 -18.93
N LEU A 10 3.29 24.08 -20.12
CA LEU A 10 4.31 23.07 -20.39
C LEU A 10 5.63 23.31 -19.61
N ARG A 11 5.87 24.54 -19.14
CA ARG A 11 7.05 24.86 -18.33
C ARG A 11 6.95 24.38 -16.87
N THR A 12 5.75 24.28 -16.30
CA THR A 12 5.59 23.86 -14.89
C THR A 12 5.72 22.35 -14.74
N MET A 13 5.26 21.58 -15.74
CA MET A 13 5.44 20.12 -15.78
C MET A 13 6.90 19.70 -15.94
N VAL A 14 7.70 20.42 -16.73
CA VAL A 14 9.13 20.10 -16.92
C VAL A 14 9.92 20.31 -15.63
N HIS A 15 9.66 21.39 -14.87
CA HIS A 15 10.32 21.62 -13.59
C HIS A 15 9.88 20.64 -12.48
N ALA A 16 8.59 20.27 -12.46
CA ALA A 16 8.10 19.21 -11.56
C ALA A 16 8.75 17.86 -11.91
N GLY A 17 8.88 17.56 -13.20
CA GLY A 17 9.54 16.35 -13.70
C GLY A 17 11.02 16.28 -13.29
N HIS A 18 11.79 17.36 -13.46
CA HIS A 18 13.19 17.39 -13.04
C HIS A 18 13.36 17.24 -11.53
N ARG A 19 12.50 17.83 -10.70
CA ARG A 19 12.54 17.66 -9.24
C ARG A 19 12.23 16.23 -8.79
N VAL A 20 11.26 15.57 -9.45
CA VAL A 20 10.95 14.15 -9.21
C VAL A 20 12.10 13.26 -9.67
N LEU A 21 12.68 13.53 -10.85
CA LEU A 21 13.79 12.76 -11.40
C LEU A 21 15.07 12.90 -10.56
N GLU A 22 15.32 14.09 -10.01
CA GLU A 22 16.45 14.39 -9.14
C GLU A 22 16.26 13.80 -7.74
N ALA A 23 15.03 13.78 -7.21
CA ALA A 23 14.69 13.05 -6.00
C ALA A 23 14.87 11.52 -6.18
N ILE A 24 14.44 10.96 -7.31
CA ILE A 24 14.64 9.55 -7.66
C ILE A 24 16.12 9.23 -7.83
N ARG A 25 16.90 10.07 -8.53
CA ARG A 25 18.35 9.89 -8.72
C ARG A 25 19.10 9.96 -7.39
N ARG A 26 18.72 10.88 -6.50
CA ARG A 26 19.33 11.01 -5.16
C ARG A 26 18.97 9.84 -4.24
N TYR A 27 17.79 9.23 -4.42
CA TYR A 27 17.41 7.97 -3.75
C TYR A 27 18.16 6.76 -4.34
N ALA A 28 18.44 6.77 -5.65
CA ALA A 28 19.19 5.73 -6.35
C ALA A 28 20.71 5.75 -6.11
N SER A 29 21.26 6.85 -5.56
CA SER A 29 22.71 7.00 -5.35
C SER A 29 23.23 6.33 -4.07
N TYR A 30 22.35 5.74 -3.25
CA TYR A 30 22.72 4.99 -2.05
C TYR A 30 22.07 3.60 -2.08
N PRO A 31 22.82 2.51 -2.34
CA PRO A 31 22.25 1.16 -2.41
C PRO A 31 21.77 0.64 -1.03
N GLY A 32 22.30 1.16 0.08
CA GLY A 32 21.93 0.75 1.44
C GLY A 32 20.45 1.00 1.79
N PRO A 33 19.93 2.24 1.65
CA PRO A 33 18.52 2.55 1.88
C PRO A 33 17.54 1.76 1.00
N LEU A 34 17.86 1.55 -0.28
CA LEU A 34 17.02 0.77 -1.20
C LEU A 34 16.88 -0.69 -0.77
N VAL A 35 17.98 -1.31 -0.35
CA VAL A 35 17.97 -2.69 0.19
C VAL A 35 17.16 -2.74 1.49
N ASN A 36 17.30 -1.75 2.38
CA ASN A 36 16.55 -1.72 3.63
C ASN A 36 15.03 -1.57 3.39
N VAL A 37 14.63 -0.74 2.44
CA VAL A 37 13.23 -0.61 2.01
C VAL A 37 12.73 -1.94 1.43
N LEU A 38 13.52 -2.60 0.58
CA LEU A 38 13.14 -3.88 -0.01
C LEU A 38 12.95 -4.96 1.06
N ILE A 39 13.86 -5.06 2.02
CA ILE A 39 13.77 -6.00 3.15
C ILE A 39 12.54 -5.68 4.00
N CYS A 40 12.29 -4.40 4.33
CA CYS A 40 11.09 -3.99 5.05
C CYS A 40 9.81 -4.36 4.28
N SER A 41 9.75 -4.09 2.97
CA SER A 41 8.61 -4.47 2.13
C SER A 41 8.40 -5.98 2.12
N MET A 42 9.47 -6.76 1.97
CA MET A 42 9.40 -8.22 1.97
C MET A 42 8.94 -8.75 3.34
N ALA A 43 9.43 -8.16 4.44
CA ALA A 43 9.04 -8.50 5.80
C ALA A 43 7.56 -8.18 6.06
N VAL A 44 7.07 -7.02 5.62
CA VAL A 44 5.65 -6.66 5.69
C VAL A 44 4.81 -7.66 4.90
N GLN A 45 5.22 -8.00 3.68
CA GLN A 45 4.50 -8.96 2.86
C GLN A 45 4.45 -10.35 3.51
N GLY A 46 5.58 -10.81 4.06
CA GLY A 46 5.65 -12.06 4.82
C GLY A 46 4.76 -12.05 6.05
N LEU A 47 4.79 -10.97 6.82
CA LEU A 47 3.93 -10.80 7.99
C LEU A 47 2.44 -10.88 7.64
N ARG A 48 2.03 -10.30 6.51
CA ARG A 48 0.64 -10.40 6.01
C ARG A 48 0.24 -11.84 5.68
N ILE A 49 1.13 -12.60 5.06
CA ILE A 49 0.88 -14.02 4.74
C ILE A 49 0.72 -14.84 6.02
N VAL A 50 1.66 -14.68 6.96
CA VAL A 50 1.64 -15.38 8.26
C VAL A 50 0.40 -15.00 9.08
N GLN A 51 0.03 -13.72 9.09
CA GLN A 51 -1.21 -13.24 9.69
C GLN A 51 -2.43 -13.95 9.10
N ALA A 52 -2.56 -13.99 7.78
CA ALA A 52 -3.70 -14.63 7.12
C ALA A 52 -3.76 -16.13 7.42
N TYR A 53 -2.61 -16.80 7.48
CA TYR A 53 -2.51 -18.21 7.84
C TYR A 53 -3.02 -18.49 9.26
N TYR A 54 -2.55 -17.75 10.27
CA TYR A 54 -3.00 -17.97 11.65
C TYR A 54 -4.48 -17.62 11.85
N LEU A 55 -4.98 -16.57 11.19
CA LEU A 55 -6.41 -16.25 11.19
C LEU A 55 -7.23 -17.39 10.56
N GLY A 56 -6.76 -17.94 9.44
CA GLY A 56 -7.40 -19.06 8.77
C GLY A 56 -7.44 -20.32 9.63
N ARG A 57 -6.31 -20.67 10.26
CA ARG A 57 -6.22 -21.80 11.20
C ARG A 57 -7.16 -21.61 12.40
N GLY A 58 -7.28 -20.38 12.93
CA GLY A 58 -8.23 -20.06 14.01
C GLY A 58 -9.70 -20.20 13.60
N LEU A 59 -10.01 -20.09 12.30
CA LEU A 59 -11.34 -20.31 11.71
C LEU A 59 -11.58 -21.76 11.27
N GLY A 60 -10.64 -22.68 11.52
CA GLY A 60 -10.73 -24.07 11.09
C GLY A 60 -10.48 -24.28 9.59
N ILE A 61 -9.82 -23.34 8.92
CA ILE A 61 -9.43 -23.47 7.50
C ILE A 61 -8.13 -24.29 7.44
N ASP A 62 -8.21 -25.52 6.94
CA ASP A 62 -7.05 -26.41 6.72
C ASP A 62 -6.46 -26.23 5.32
N ALA A 63 -6.11 -24.99 4.97
CA ALA A 63 -5.34 -24.69 3.77
C ALA A 63 -3.84 -24.64 4.11
N ALA A 64 -3.01 -25.16 3.21
CA ALA A 64 -1.56 -25.15 3.37
C ALA A 64 -1.01 -23.72 3.20
N LEU A 65 0.13 -23.43 3.85
CA LEU A 65 0.73 -22.09 3.89
C LEU A 65 1.06 -21.54 2.49
N ASP A 66 1.41 -22.41 1.57
CA ASP A 66 1.66 -22.12 0.15
C ASP A 66 0.45 -21.48 -0.54
N THR A 67 -0.76 -21.94 -0.22
CA THR A 67 -2.03 -21.40 -0.72
C THR A 67 -2.21 -19.96 -0.27
N TYR A 68 -1.93 -19.67 1.01
CA TYR A 68 -1.95 -18.30 1.53
C TYR A 68 -0.87 -17.44 0.87
N ALA A 69 0.34 -17.98 0.70
CA ALA A 69 1.44 -17.26 0.08
C ALA A 69 1.17 -16.88 -1.38
N ALA A 70 0.41 -17.70 -2.13
CA ALA A 70 -0.01 -17.38 -3.49
C ALA A 70 -1.21 -16.42 -3.53
N PHE A 71 -2.23 -16.64 -2.69
CA PHE A 71 -3.48 -15.89 -2.78
C PHE A 71 -3.42 -14.51 -2.13
N VAL A 72 -2.80 -14.38 -0.95
CA VAL A 72 -2.78 -13.14 -0.18
C VAL A 72 -2.15 -11.97 -0.97
N PRO A 73 -0.98 -12.10 -1.62
CA PRO A 73 -0.42 -11.01 -2.43
C PRO A 73 -1.34 -10.60 -3.59
N ILE A 74 -1.98 -11.57 -4.25
CA ILE A 74 -2.89 -11.28 -5.37
C ILE A 74 -4.15 -10.59 -4.88
N ILE A 75 -4.73 -11.04 -3.76
CA ILE A 75 -5.88 -10.39 -3.14
C ILE A 75 -5.54 -8.95 -2.76
N LEU A 76 -4.37 -8.70 -2.18
CA LEU A 76 -3.91 -7.35 -1.86
C LEU A 76 -3.79 -6.48 -3.12
N LEU A 77 -3.24 -7.00 -4.23
CA LEU A 77 -3.20 -6.28 -5.50
C LEU A 77 -4.60 -5.95 -6.03
N VAL A 78 -5.55 -6.88 -5.90
CA VAL A 78 -6.97 -6.63 -6.25
C VAL A 78 -7.58 -5.56 -5.36
N MET A 79 -7.23 -5.52 -4.08
CA MET A 79 -7.69 -4.47 -3.14
C MET A 79 -7.13 -3.08 -3.46
N LEU A 80 -5.99 -3.00 -4.18
CA LEU A 80 -5.46 -1.73 -4.70
C LEU A 80 -6.26 -1.19 -5.89
N LEU A 81 -7.04 -2.04 -6.56
CA LEU A 81 -7.87 -1.60 -7.68
C LEU A 81 -9.06 -0.78 -7.15
N PRO A 82 -9.25 0.48 -7.62
CA PRO A 82 -10.36 1.33 -7.21
C PRO A 82 -11.66 0.93 -7.94
N VAL A 83 -12.04 -0.36 -7.86
CA VAL A 83 -13.21 -0.91 -8.57
C VAL A 83 -14.50 -0.75 -7.76
N THR A 84 -14.42 -0.51 -6.45
CA THR A 84 -15.59 -0.38 -5.57
C THR A 84 -15.56 0.88 -4.72
N PHE A 85 -16.75 1.35 -4.34
CA PHE A 85 -16.94 2.42 -3.35
C PHE A 85 -16.32 1.99 -2.01
N ASN A 86 -15.14 2.53 -1.71
CA ASN A 86 -14.47 2.41 -0.41
C ASN A 86 -14.01 0.97 -0.01
N GLY A 87 -13.75 0.07 -0.96
CA GLY A 87 -13.18 -1.27 -0.68
C GLY A 87 -14.09 -2.24 0.08
N ILE A 88 -15.29 -1.81 0.47
CA ILE A 88 -16.33 -2.63 1.10
C ILE A 88 -16.92 -3.54 0.03
N GLY A 89 -16.69 -4.83 0.15
CA GLY A 89 -17.12 -5.86 -0.80
C GLY A 89 -15.99 -6.42 -1.65
N THR A 90 -14.97 -5.64 -2.04
CA THR A 90 -13.87 -6.15 -2.88
C THR A 90 -13.00 -7.15 -2.14
N SER A 91 -12.58 -6.81 -0.92
CA SER A 91 -11.74 -7.70 -0.12
C SER A 91 -12.49 -9.00 0.21
N GLN A 92 -13.73 -8.88 0.68
CA GLN A 92 -14.57 -10.02 1.03
C GLN A 92 -14.83 -10.92 -0.16
N ALA A 93 -15.17 -10.35 -1.32
CA ALA A 93 -15.37 -11.11 -2.55
C ALA A 93 -14.08 -11.77 -3.02
N ALA A 94 -12.93 -11.08 -2.95
CA ALA A 94 -11.64 -11.63 -3.36
C ALA A 94 -11.24 -12.83 -2.49
N PHE A 95 -11.34 -12.71 -1.16
CA PHE A 95 -11.08 -13.83 -0.25
C PHE A 95 -12.03 -15.00 -0.52
N VAL A 96 -13.34 -14.77 -0.59
CA VAL A 96 -14.32 -15.84 -0.86
C VAL A 96 -14.03 -16.52 -2.21
N TRP A 97 -13.73 -15.75 -3.25
CA TRP A 97 -13.49 -16.29 -4.60
C TRP A 97 -12.19 -17.08 -4.70
N PHE A 98 -11.10 -16.61 -4.09
CA PHE A 98 -9.83 -17.34 -4.07
C PHE A 98 -9.91 -18.60 -3.22
N PHE A 99 -10.43 -18.49 -1.99
CA PHE A 99 -10.51 -19.62 -1.07
C PHE A 99 -11.58 -20.65 -1.46
N ALA A 100 -12.62 -20.27 -2.21
CA ALA A 100 -13.55 -21.23 -2.81
C ALA A 100 -12.86 -22.23 -3.76
N ARG A 101 -11.75 -21.84 -4.42
CA ARG A 101 -11.01 -22.75 -5.31
C ARG A 101 -10.31 -23.91 -4.60
N VAL A 102 -10.02 -23.72 -3.32
CA VAL A 102 -9.38 -24.73 -2.46
C VAL A 102 -10.40 -25.40 -1.53
N GLY A 103 -11.70 -25.28 -1.85
CA GLY A 103 -12.78 -25.97 -1.14
C GLY A 103 -13.19 -25.32 0.17
N VAL A 104 -12.75 -24.10 0.48
CA VAL A 104 -13.09 -23.43 1.73
C VAL A 104 -14.52 -22.87 1.67
N PRO A 105 -15.35 -23.10 2.71
CA PRO A 105 -16.68 -22.54 2.79
C PRO A 105 -16.69 -21.01 2.71
N ALA A 106 -17.65 -20.44 1.97
CA ALA A 106 -17.77 -19.00 1.78
C ALA A 106 -17.89 -18.23 3.11
N ALA A 107 -18.59 -18.78 4.11
CA ALA A 107 -18.72 -18.18 5.43
C ALA A 107 -17.36 -18.03 6.14
N SER A 108 -16.52 -19.08 6.11
CA SER A 108 -15.19 -19.05 6.72
C SER A 108 -14.25 -18.10 5.97
N ALA A 109 -14.28 -18.10 4.64
CA ALA A 109 -13.48 -17.18 3.83
C ALA A 109 -13.91 -15.70 4.03
N PHE A 110 -15.20 -15.44 4.20
CA PHE A 110 -15.72 -14.12 4.53
C PHE A 110 -15.25 -13.66 5.93
N ALA A 111 -15.34 -14.53 6.93
CA ALA A 111 -14.84 -14.25 8.27
C ALA A 111 -13.33 -13.96 8.26
N LEU A 112 -12.56 -14.74 7.49
CA LEU A 112 -11.13 -14.52 7.29
C LEU A 112 -10.83 -13.13 6.73
N SER A 113 -11.57 -12.71 5.69
CA SER A 113 -11.42 -11.36 5.11
C SER A 113 -11.68 -10.27 6.14
N LEU A 114 -12.72 -10.42 6.96
CA LEU A 114 -13.09 -9.43 7.96
C LEU A 114 -12.00 -9.30 9.03
N LEU A 115 -11.52 -10.43 9.55
CA LEU A 115 -10.43 -10.45 10.53
C LEU A 115 -9.13 -9.91 9.94
N PHE A 116 -8.83 -10.21 8.69
CA PHE A 116 -7.63 -9.74 8.00
C PHE A 116 -7.63 -8.21 7.86
N VAL A 117 -8.77 -7.62 7.44
CA VAL A 117 -8.93 -6.17 7.34
C VAL A 117 -8.88 -5.52 8.73
N ALA A 118 -9.63 -6.06 9.70
CA ALA A 118 -9.66 -5.53 11.06
C ALA A 118 -8.26 -5.49 11.70
N LEU A 119 -7.50 -6.59 11.60
CA LEU A 119 -6.14 -6.64 12.12
C LEU A 119 -5.18 -5.78 11.30
N GLY A 120 -5.44 -5.60 10.00
CA GLY A 120 -4.74 -4.63 9.17
C GLY A 120 -4.94 -3.18 9.64
N ILE A 121 -6.15 -2.81 10.06
CA ILE A 121 -6.44 -1.49 10.65
C ILE A 121 -5.70 -1.35 11.98
N VAL A 122 -5.79 -2.37 12.85
CA VAL A 122 -5.12 -2.36 14.16
C VAL A 122 -3.59 -2.26 14.00
N GLY A 123 -3.01 -3.00 13.06
CA GLY A 123 -1.58 -2.98 12.79
C GLY A 123 -1.06 -1.65 12.23
N ASN A 124 -1.93 -0.82 11.64
CA ASN A 124 -1.58 0.51 11.16
C ASN A 124 -1.68 1.60 12.24
N LEU A 125 -2.32 1.32 13.39
CA LEU A 125 -2.48 2.28 14.50
C LEU A 125 -1.15 2.85 15.01
N PRO A 126 -0.07 2.08 15.23
CA PRO A 126 1.20 2.62 15.71
C PRO A 126 1.81 3.63 14.72
N GLY A 127 1.66 3.38 13.42
CA GLY A 127 2.10 4.30 12.36
C GLY A 127 1.28 5.59 12.35
N ALA A 128 -0.04 5.47 12.51
CA ALA A 128 -0.93 6.64 12.63
C ALA A 128 -0.63 7.46 13.90
N PHE A 129 -0.38 6.78 15.03
CA PHE A 129 0.01 7.43 16.28
C PHE A 129 1.34 8.18 16.13
N LEU A 130 2.36 7.53 15.56
CA LEU A 130 3.65 8.17 15.29
C LEU A 130 3.54 9.34 14.32
N PHE A 131 2.63 9.30 13.34
CA PHE A 131 2.38 10.41 12.44
C PHE A 131 1.77 11.63 13.16
N VAL A 132 0.88 11.40 14.14
CA VAL A 132 0.26 12.46 14.93
C VAL A 132 1.22 13.01 16.00
N THR A 133 2.07 12.16 16.59
CA THR A 133 3.00 12.55 17.67
C THR A 133 4.41 12.91 17.18
N GLY A 134 4.74 12.60 15.93
CA GLY A 134 6.05 12.86 15.35
C GLY A 134 6.31 14.37 15.23
N PRO A 135 7.53 14.86 15.49
CA PRO A 135 7.86 16.27 15.34
C PRO A 135 7.51 16.71 13.93
N GLY A 136 6.60 17.69 13.79
CA GLY A 136 6.27 18.29 12.51
C GLY A 136 7.57 18.76 11.88
N ASP A 137 8.02 18.06 10.84
CA ASP A 137 9.30 18.30 10.20
C ASP A 137 9.19 19.67 9.52
N GLY A 138 9.61 20.72 10.23
CA GLY A 138 9.50 22.14 9.88
C GLY A 138 10.38 22.55 8.68
N ARG A 139 10.56 21.66 7.70
CA ARG A 139 11.29 21.88 6.46
C ARG A 139 10.52 22.72 5.44
N GLY A 140 9.36 23.28 5.80
CA GLY A 140 8.61 24.25 5.00
C GLY A 140 9.00 25.72 5.21
N GLY A 141 9.74 26.07 6.28
CA GLY A 141 9.96 27.47 6.67
C GLY A 141 11.18 28.17 6.08
N ARG A 142 12.19 27.45 5.57
CA ARG A 142 13.47 28.06 5.17
C ARG A 142 13.48 28.68 3.76
N ALA A 143 12.56 28.28 2.87
CA ALA A 143 12.52 28.82 1.51
C ALA A 143 11.92 30.24 1.41
N ALA A 144 11.17 30.69 2.43
CA ALA A 144 10.52 32.01 2.41
C ALA A 144 11.41 33.18 2.90
N SER A 145 12.62 32.88 3.41
CA SER A 145 13.52 33.89 3.98
C SER A 145 14.60 34.41 3.03
N LEU A 146 14.76 33.81 1.85
CA LEU A 146 15.83 34.16 0.90
C LEU A 146 15.37 35.05 -0.28
N THR A 147 14.11 35.49 -0.29
CA THR A 147 13.55 36.43 -1.29
C THR A 147 13.30 37.83 -0.73
N ARG A 148 13.77 38.14 0.48
CA ARG A 148 13.82 39.51 1.00
C ARG A 148 15.28 39.93 1.19
N HIS A 149 15.95 40.28 0.10
CA HIS A 149 16.97 41.31 0.06
C HIS A 149 17.06 41.87 -1.36
#